data_AF-A0A850T8P2-F1
#
_entry.id   AF-A0A850T8P2-F1
#
_cell.length_a   1.000
_cell.length_b   1.000
_cell.length_c   1.000
_cell.angle_alpha   90.00
_cell.angle_beta   90.00
_cell.angle_gamma   90.00
#
_symmetry.space_group_name_H-M   'P 1'
#
loop_
_entity.id
_entity.type
_entity.pdbx_description
1 polymer ?
#
loop_
_entity_poly.entity_id
_entity_poly.type
_entity_poly.pdbx_seq_one_letter_code
_entity_poly.pdbx_strand_id
1 'polypeptide(L)'
;RVFQLISLMDAQLPQSSNEKVELAILWFLDQFRKTYVGDQLQHTSKVYARMSEVLGITDDNHVLETFMTKIVTNLKYRGRCEPVISRTLQFLNDLSVGYPFILVKIEAVKFMLQNHTSKHFPFLGVSDNYSLSDLRCRTVFYTALTRLLMVDLG
;
A
#
# COMPACT_ATOMS: atom_id res chain seq x y z
N ARG A 1 -15.39 -4.33 -8.74
CA ARG A 1 -16.21 -3.68 -7.69
C ARG A 1 -15.36 -3.09 -6.57
N VAL A 2 -14.62 -3.85 -5.74
CA VAL A 2 -13.78 -3.26 -4.67
C VAL A 2 -12.65 -2.38 -5.23
N PHE A 3 -11.91 -2.83 -6.24
CA PHE A 3 -10.89 -1.98 -6.89
C PHE A 3 -11.46 -0.69 -7.50
N GLN A 4 -12.68 -0.73 -8.04
CA GLN A 4 -13.35 0.48 -8.55
C GLN A 4 -13.75 1.42 -7.41
N LEU A 5 -14.16 0.88 -6.27
CA LEU A 5 -14.43 1.66 -5.06
C LEU A 5 -13.17 2.38 -4.59
N ILE A 6 -12.00 1.73 -4.66
CA ILE A 6 -10.72 2.39 -4.35
C ILE A 6 -10.51 3.61 -5.24
N SER A 7 -10.65 3.46 -6.57
CA SER A 7 -10.51 4.57 -7.51
C SER A 7 -11.52 5.71 -7.25
N LEU A 8 -12.76 5.38 -6.92
CA LEU A 8 -13.80 6.37 -6.60
C LEU A 8 -13.53 7.10 -5.28
N MET A 9 -13.05 6.40 -4.27
CA MET A 9 -12.70 6.99 -2.98
C MET A 9 -11.47 7.89 -3.09
N ASP A 10 -10.45 7.44 -3.83
CA ASP A 10 -9.21 8.20 -4.02
C ASP A 10 -9.48 9.48 -4.86
N ALA A 11 -10.50 9.48 -5.74
CA ALA A 11 -10.94 10.67 -6.46
C ALA A 11 -11.59 11.76 -5.57
N GLN A 12 -12.02 11.42 -4.35
CA GLN A 12 -12.66 12.35 -3.40
C GLN A 12 -11.71 12.87 -2.32
N LEU A 13 -10.40 12.61 -2.46
CA LEU A 13 -9.40 13.08 -1.51
C LEU A 13 -9.25 14.61 -1.56
N PRO A 14 -9.06 15.29 -0.41
CA PRO A 14 -8.86 14.75 0.93
C PRO A 14 -10.14 14.62 1.79
N GLN A 15 -11.32 14.97 1.26
CA GLN A 15 -12.49 15.35 2.05
C GLN A 15 -13.34 14.19 2.60
N SER A 16 -13.25 12.98 2.04
CA SER A 16 -14.01 11.83 2.53
C SER A 16 -13.11 10.64 2.89
N SER A 17 -13.31 10.10 4.09
CA SER A 17 -12.76 8.80 4.48
C SER A 17 -13.56 8.21 5.63
N ASN A 18 -14.09 7.01 5.43
CA ASN A 18 -14.57 6.19 6.51
C ASN A 18 -13.46 5.19 6.86
N GLU A 19 -12.88 5.34 8.05
CA GLU A 19 -11.85 4.44 8.59
C GLU A 19 -12.20 2.97 8.39
N LYS A 20 -13.46 2.58 8.68
CA LYS A 20 -13.91 1.19 8.56
C LYS A 20 -13.85 0.69 7.12
N VAL A 21 -14.11 1.56 6.14
CA VAL A 21 -14.03 1.22 4.72
C VAL A 21 -12.58 1.06 4.29
N GLU A 22 -11.68 1.95 4.74
CA GLU A 22 -10.24 1.81 4.45
C GLU A 22 -9.68 0.50 5.02
N LEU A 23 -10.06 0.14 6.25
CA LEU A 23 -9.67 -1.13 6.87
C LEU A 23 -10.23 -2.34 6.13
N ALA A 24 -11.48 -2.29 5.69
CA ALA A 24 -12.09 -3.35 4.88
C ALA A 24 -11.40 -3.51 3.52
N ILE A 25 -11.03 -2.40 2.88
CA ILE A 25 -10.24 -2.40 1.64
C ILE A 25 -8.87 -3.04 1.88
N LEU A 26 -8.14 -2.61 2.92
CA LEU A 26 -6.83 -3.19 3.24
C LEU A 26 -6.90 -4.69 3.52
N TRP A 27 -7.95 -5.14 4.24
CA TRP A 27 -8.19 -6.56 4.46
C TRP A 27 -8.43 -7.30 3.14
N PHE A 28 -9.28 -6.75 2.26
CA PHE A 28 -9.54 -7.32 0.94
C PHE A 28 -8.27 -7.43 0.10
N LEU A 29 -7.42 -6.39 0.06
CA LEU A 29 -6.16 -6.41 -0.69
C LEU A 29 -5.20 -7.48 -0.17
N ASP A 30 -5.10 -7.64 1.16
CA ASP A 30 -4.29 -8.70 1.77
C ASP A 30 -4.80 -10.10 1.44
N GLN A 31 -6.12 -10.33 1.48
CA GLN A 31 -6.70 -11.61 1.07
C GLN A 31 -6.51 -11.85 -0.43
N PHE A 32 -6.74 -10.83 -1.26
CA PHE A 32 -6.55 -10.93 -2.71
C PHE A 32 -5.11 -11.33 -3.02
N ARG A 33 -4.13 -10.67 -2.39
CA ARG A 33 -2.70 -11.01 -2.52
C ARG A 33 -2.46 -12.49 -2.21
N LYS A 34 -2.90 -12.95 -1.03
CA LYS A 34 -2.67 -14.31 -0.54
C LYS A 34 -3.31 -15.38 -1.42
N THR A 35 -4.43 -15.07 -2.05
CA THR A 35 -5.11 -15.98 -2.95
C THR A 35 -4.46 -15.95 -4.34
N TYR A 36 -4.31 -14.78 -4.95
CA TYR A 36 -4.13 -14.67 -6.41
C TYR A 36 -2.75 -14.23 -6.89
N VAL A 37 -1.89 -13.66 -6.04
CA VAL A 37 -0.60 -13.07 -6.45
C VAL A 37 0.55 -14.03 -6.15
N GLY A 38 1.33 -14.42 -7.17
CA GLY A 38 2.49 -15.31 -7.04
C GLY A 38 2.20 -16.81 -7.22
N ASP A 39 0.93 -17.22 -7.39
CA ASP A 39 0.58 -18.59 -7.75
C ASP A 39 0.23 -18.67 -9.25
N GLN A 40 1.15 -19.24 -10.04
CA GLN A 40 1.07 -19.27 -11.50
C GLN A 40 -0.21 -19.97 -12.01
N LEU A 41 -0.79 -20.88 -11.23
CA LEU A 41 -2.01 -21.60 -11.58
C LEU A 41 -3.26 -20.69 -11.62
N GLN A 42 -3.20 -19.51 -11.00
CA GLN A 42 -4.35 -18.62 -10.82
C GLN A 42 -4.45 -17.47 -11.83
N HIS A 43 -3.42 -17.27 -12.67
CA HIS A 43 -3.47 -16.33 -13.80
C HIS A 43 -4.50 -16.73 -14.86
N THR A 44 -4.95 -17.99 -14.85
CA THR A 44 -6.04 -18.49 -15.71
C THR A 44 -7.43 -18.28 -15.11
N SER A 45 -7.53 -17.72 -13.90
CA SER A 45 -8.81 -17.52 -13.25
C SER A 45 -9.63 -16.44 -13.97
N LYS A 46 -10.96 -16.59 -13.95
CA LYS A 46 -11.91 -15.60 -14.46
C LYS A 46 -11.75 -14.21 -13.81
N VAL A 47 -11.01 -14.10 -12.70
CA VAL A 47 -10.75 -12.86 -11.98
C VAL A 47 -9.79 -11.96 -12.76
N TYR A 48 -8.64 -12.46 -13.22
CA TYR A 48 -7.69 -11.65 -14.01
C TYR A 48 -8.29 -11.22 -15.35
N ALA A 49 -9.07 -12.10 -16.00
CA ALA A 49 -9.82 -11.73 -17.20
C ALA A 49 -10.75 -10.54 -16.93
N ARG A 50 -11.52 -10.58 -15.83
CA ARG A 50 -12.43 -9.49 -15.48
C ARG A 50 -11.72 -8.22 -15.03
N MET A 51 -10.59 -8.34 -14.34
CA MET A 51 -9.79 -7.21 -13.90
C MET A 51 -9.12 -6.51 -15.10
N SER A 52 -8.65 -7.28 -16.08
CA SER A 52 -8.15 -6.74 -17.34
C SER A 52 -9.23 -5.94 -18.08
N GLU A 53 -10.43 -6.52 -18.26
CA GLU A 53 -11.53 -5.84 -18.96
C GLU A 53 -12.00 -4.54 -18.27
N VAL A 54 -12.06 -4.53 -16.95
CA VAL A 54 -12.70 -3.45 -16.18
C VAL A 54 -11.71 -2.40 -15.69
N LEU A 55 -10.46 -2.80 -15.43
CA LEU A 55 -9.45 -1.97 -14.75
C LEU A 55 -8.14 -1.89 -15.53
N GLY A 56 -7.96 -2.67 -16.62
CA GLY A 56 -6.70 -2.76 -17.35
C GLY A 56 -5.61 -3.52 -16.59
N ILE A 57 -5.93 -4.23 -15.51
CA ILE A 57 -4.95 -4.98 -14.71
C ILE A 57 -4.78 -6.37 -15.30
N THR A 58 -3.62 -6.62 -15.93
CA THR A 58 -3.37 -7.84 -16.71
C THR A 58 -2.54 -8.89 -15.98
N ASP A 59 -1.74 -8.49 -15.00
CA ASP A 59 -0.74 -9.34 -14.36
C ASP A 59 -0.44 -8.89 -12.92
N ASP A 60 0.40 -9.67 -12.24
CA ASP A 60 0.80 -9.41 -10.84
C ASP A 60 1.54 -8.08 -10.67
N ASN A 61 2.28 -7.61 -11.68
CA ASN A 61 3.00 -6.35 -11.57
C ASN A 61 2.01 -5.18 -11.51
N HIS A 62 0.98 -5.17 -12.36
CA HIS A 62 -0.09 -4.18 -12.33
C HIS A 62 -0.92 -4.25 -11.03
N VAL A 63 -1.14 -5.45 -10.48
CA VAL A 63 -1.80 -5.61 -9.18
C VAL A 63 -0.95 -4.99 -8.07
N LEU A 64 0.35 -5.30 -8.03
CA LEU A 64 1.29 -4.76 -7.04
C LEU A 64 1.44 -3.24 -7.16
N GLU A 65 1.43 -2.69 -8.37
CA GLU A 65 1.40 -1.24 -8.60
C GLU A 65 0.13 -0.59 -8.02
N THR A 66 -1.02 -1.23 -8.22
CA THR A 66 -2.29 -0.79 -7.63
C THR A 66 -2.22 -0.81 -6.09
N PHE A 67 -1.64 -1.86 -5.51
CA PHE A 67 -1.45 -1.97 -4.06
C PHE A 67 -0.54 -0.87 -3.52
N MET A 68 0.60 -0.64 -4.18
CA MET A 68 1.56 0.38 -3.76
C MET A 68 1.00 1.79 -3.89
N THR A 69 0.23 2.07 -4.94
CA THR A 69 -0.49 3.33 -5.10
C THR A 69 -1.46 3.54 -3.93
N LYS A 70 -2.25 2.52 -3.58
CA LYS A 70 -3.16 2.59 -2.43
C LYS A 70 -2.43 2.79 -1.10
N ILE A 71 -1.30 2.11 -0.89
CA ILE A 71 -0.45 2.29 0.30
C ILE A 71 0.01 3.75 0.39
N VAL A 72 0.60 4.30 -0.67
CA VAL A 72 1.10 5.67 -0.67
C VAL A 72 -0.02 6.67 -0.42
N THR A 73 -1.18 6.48 -1.06
CA THR A 73 -2.37 7.31 -0.86
C THR A 73 -2.82 7.28 0.60
N ASN A 74 -2.93 6.10 1.20
CA ASN A 74 -3.32 5.98 2.60
C ASN A 74 -2.31 6.68 3.52
N LEU A 75 -1.00 6.47 3.31
CA LEU A 75 0.04 7.12 4.13
C LEU A 75 0.05 8.65 3.97
N LYS A 76 -0.26 9.19 2.78
CA LYS A 76 -0.34 10.63 2.51
C LYS A 76 -1.56 11.28 3.17
N TYR A 77 -2.74 10.69 2.99
CA TYR A 77 -4.02 11.36 3.29
C TYR A 77 -4.74 10.82 4.54
N ARG A 78 -4.30 9.69 5.09
CA ARG A 78 -4.86 9.07 6.31
C ARG A 78 -3.92 9.14 7.50
N GLY A 79 -2.87 9.98 7.45
CA GLY A 79 -1.82 10.08 8.48
C GLY A 79 -2.28 10.41 9.91
N ARG A 80 -3.56 10.76 10.12
CA ARG A 80 -4.17 11.02 11.43
C ARG A 80 -5.02 9.86 11.98
N CYS A 81 -5.22 8.79 11.20
CA CYS A 81 -5.99 7.61 11.59
C CYS A 81 -5.01 6.45 11.85
N GLU A 82 -4.58 6.30 13.11
CA GLU A 82 -3.56 5.32 13.50
C GLU A 82 -3.89 3.88 13.06
N PRO A 83 -5.12 3.37 13.22
CA PRO A 83 -5.41 1.99 12.81
C PRO A 83 -5.21 1.74 11.32
N VAL A 84 -5.60 2.71 10.48
CA VAL A 84 -5.40 2.65 9.03
C VAL A 84 -3.92 2.71 8.69
N ILE A 85 -3.15 3.58 9.34
CA ILE A 85 -1.71 3.69 9.13
C ILE A 85 -0.99 2.41 9.57
N SER A 86 -1.25 1.92 10.77
CA SER A 86 -0.63 0.69 11.26
C SER A 86 -0.95 -0.50 10.35
N ARG A 87 -2.20 -0.63 9.86
CA ARG A 87 -2.58 -1.72 8.96
C ARG A 87 -1.96 -1.55 7.56
N THR A 88 -1.89 -0.32 7.05
CA THR A 88 -1.24 0.00 5.76
C THR A 88 0.25 -0.34 5.82
N LEU A 89 0.93 0.03 6.91
CA LEU A 89 2.35 -0.24 7.11
C LEU A 89 2.65 -1.73 7.28
N GLN A 90 1.77 -2.47 7.97
CA GLN A 90 1.90 -3.92 8.03
C GLN A 90 1.80 -4.54 6.64
N PHE A 91 0.83 -4.11 5.82
CA PHE A 91 0.67 -4.62 4.47
C PHE A 91 1.88 -4.29 3.58
N LEU A 92 2.42 -3.07 3.68
CA LEU A 92 3.69 -2.69 3.03
C LEU A 92 4.84 -3.60 3.48
N ASN A 93 4.96 -3.89 4.77
CA ASN A 93 6.02 -4.75 5.30
C ASN A 93 5.92 -6.15 4.68
N ASP A 94 4.74 -6.75 4.70
CA ASP A 94 4.49 -8.07 4.13
C ASP A 94 4.82 -8.12 2.62
N LEU A 95 4.46 -7.07 1.87
CA LEU A 95 4.79 -6.94 0.45
C LEU A 95 6.30 -6.81 0.22
N SER A 96 6.99 -6.00 1.02
CA SER A 96 8.45 -5.80 0.91
C SER A 96 9.26 -7.06 1.19
N VAL A 97 8.71 -8.02 1.95
CA VAL A 97 9.32 -9.35 2.14
C VAL A 97 9.02 -10.27 0.95
N GLY A 98 7.78 -10.30 0.48
CA GLY A 98 7.34 -11.24 -0.54
C GLY A 98 7.76 -10.89 -1.97
N TYR A 99 7.87 -9.60 -2.31
CA TYR A 99 8.03 -9.14 -3.69
C TYR A 99 9.08 -8.02 -3.89
N PRO A 100 10.21 -8.01 -3.15
CA PRO A 100 11.10 -6.84 -3.12
C PRO A 100 11.61 -6.40 -4.51
N PHE A 101 12.01 -7.35 -5.37
CA PHE A 101 12.55 -7.06 -6.71
C PHE A 101 11.54 -6.45 -7.68
N ILE A 102 10.26 -6.79 -7.52
CA ILE A 102 9.18 -6.21 -8.36
C ILE A 102 8.86 -4.81 -7.83
N LEU A 103 8.75 -4.68 -6.50
CA LEU A 103 8.36 -3.43 -5.85
C LEU A 103 9.33 -2.28 -6.13
N VAL A 104 10.65 -2.50 -6.12
CA VAL A 104 11.63 -1.43 -6.39
C VAL A 104 11.49 -0.81 -7.79
N LYS A 105 10.87 -1.52 -8.74
CA LYS A 105 10.62 -1.01 -10.09
C LYS A 105 9.43 -0.05 -10.16
N ILE A 106 8.55 -0.08 -9.15
CA ILE A 106 7.29 0.68 -9.12
C ILE A 106 7.56 2.14 -8.73
N GLU A 107 7.00 3.08 -9.49
CA GLU A 107 7.20 4.53 -9.26
C GLU A 107 6.73 4.99 -7.87
N ALA A 108 5.66 4.41 -7.34
CA ALA A 108 5.19 4.67 -5.98
C ALA A 108 6.24 4.32 -4.90
N VAL A 109 7.02 3.25 -5.10
CA VAL A 109 8.11 2.85 -4.19
C VAL A 109 9.29 3.80 -4.31
N LYS A 110 9.70 4.15 -5.54
CA LYS A 110 10.75 5.15 -5.78
C LYS A 110 10.40 6.50 -5.14
N PHE A 111 9.14 6.93 -5.28
CA PHE A 111 8.63 8.11 -4.61
C PHE A 111 8.81 8.01 -3.09
N MET A 112 8.44 6.89 -2.47
CA MET A 112 8.61 6.68 -1.03
C MET A 112 10.08 6.72 -0.60
N LEU A 113 10.97 6.07 -1.35
CA LEU A 113 12.41 6.07 -1.09
C LEU A 113 12.99 7.49 -1.11
N GLN A 114 12.51 8.35 -2.01
CA GLN A 114 12.98 9.74 -2.15
C GLN A 114 12.27 10.73 -1.21
N ASN A 115 11.04 10.45 -0.77
CA ASN A 115 10.16 11.43 -0.11
C ASN A 115 9.63 10.93 1.25
N HIS A 116 10.52 10.48 2.15
CA HIS A 116 10.17 9.84 3.43
C HIS A 116 10.22 10.79 4.65
N THR A 117 9.57 11.95 4.54
CA THR A 117 9.47 12.94 5.64
C THR A 117 8.02 13.28 5.97
N SER A 118 7.80 13.99 7.09
CA SER A 118 6.46 14.45 7.50
C SER A 118 5.76 15.36 6.49
N LYS A 119 6.52 15.99 5.58
CA LYS A 119 5.99 16.78 4.46
C LYS A 119 5.13 15.94 3.52
N HIS A 120 5.50 14.68 3.31
CA HIS A 120 4.81 13.77 2.40
C HIS A 120 3.97 12.73 3.15
N PHE A 121 4.40 12.34 4.36
CA PHE A 121 3.75 11.32 5.16
C PHE A 121 3.52 11.86 6.57
N PRO A 122 2.32 12.40 6.88
CA PRO A 122 2.08 13.12 8.13
C PRO A 122 2.38 12.31 9.41
N PHE A 123 2.24 10.98 9.38
CA PHE A 123 2.52 10.09 10.52
C PHE A 123 4.01 10.07 10.93
N LEU A 124 4.92 10.57 10.08
CA LEU A 124 6.34 10.72 10.41
C LEU A 124 6.64 11.99 11.23
N GLY A 125 5.68 12.93 11.31
CA GLY A 125 5.84 14.18 12.04
C GLY A 125 5.81 13.99 13.56
N VAL A 126 6.60 14.79 14.28
CA VAL A 126 6.60 14.83 15.75
C VAL A 126 5.32 15.51 16.24
N SER A 127 4.53 14.79 17.03
CA SER A 127 3.39 15.31 17.78
C SER A 127 3.84 15.66 19.20
N ASP A 128 3.28 16.72 19.78
CA ASP A 128 3.58 17.12 21.17
C ASP A 128 3.21 16.02 22.19
N ASN A 129 2.25 15.17 21.82
CA ASN A 129 1.92 13.94 22.53
C ASN A 129 2.57 12.75 21.82
N TYR A 130 3.83 12.48 22.13
CA TYR A 130 4.55 11.28 21.66
C TYR A 130 3.79 10.01 22.03
N SER A 131 3.01 9.48 21.09
CA SER A 131 2.34 8.20 21.28
C SER A 131 3.31 7.07 20.92
N LEU A 132 3.32 6.00 21.74
CA LEU A 132 4.10 4.79 21.44
C LEU A 132 3.71 4.17 20.08
N SER A 133 2.44 4.35 19.67
CA SER A 133 1.93 3.92 18.36
C SER A 133 2.60 4.64 17.19
N ASP A 134 2.85 5.95 17.30
CA ASP A 134 3.53 6.71 16.24
C ASP A 134 4.98 6.23 16.06
N LEU A 135 5.67 5.97 17.18
CA LEU A 135 7.02 5.40 17.16
C LEU A 135 7.01 4.02 16.49
N ARG A 136 6.05 3.16 16.83
CA ARG A 136 5.92 1.83 16.21
C ARG A 136 5.70 1.94 14.70
N CYS A 137 4.80 2.83 14.26
CA CYS A 137 4.55 3.06 12.84
C CYS A 137 5.81 3.50 12.09
N ARG A 138 6.59 4.43 12.67
CA ARG A 138 7.87 4.86 12.08
C ARG A 138 8.87 3.71 11.96
N THR A 139 9.03 2.90 13.01
CA THR A 139 9.92 1.74 12.99
C THR A 139 9.52 0.75 11.89
N VAL A 140 8.23 0.42 11.77
CA VAL A 140 7.74 -0.50 10.72
C VAL A 140 7.96 0.08 9.33
N PHE A 141 7.68 1.37 9.14
CA PHE A 141 7.91 2.06 7.86
C PHE A 141 9.37 2.01 7.44
N TYR A 142 10.30 2.42 8.31
CA TYR A 142 11.72 2.40 7.97
C TYR A 142 12.28 0.99 7.84
N THR A 143 11.75 0.00 8.57
CA THR A 143 12.11 -1.41 8.36
C THR A 143 11.81 -1.86 6.94
N ALA A 144 10.61 -1.56 6.43
CA ALA A 144 10.24 -1.90 5.06
C ALA A 144 11.04 -1.08 4.03
N LEU A 145 11.22 0.23 4.28
CA LEU A 145 11.90 1.13 3.37
C LEU A 145 13.39 0.77 3.22
N THR A 146 14.09 0.45 4.31
CA THR A 146 15.48 0.00 4.28
C THR A 146 15.62 -1.30 3.50
N ARG A 147 14.68 -2.25 3.68
CA ARG A 147 14.69 -3.51 2.91
C ARG A 147 14.58 -3.25 1.41
N LEU A 148 13.66 -2.38 0.99
CA LEU A 148 13.50 -2.00 -0.40
C LEU A 148 14.72 -1.25 -0.93
N LEU A 149 15.29 -0.34 -0.16
CA LEU A 149 16.50 0.40 -0.53
C LEU A 149 17.69 -0.54 -0.77
N MET A 150 17.89 -1.55 0.09
CA MET A 150 18.99 -2.50 -0.06
C MET A 150 18.88 -3.32 -1.36
N VAL A 151 17.66 -3.56 -1.84
CA VAL A 151 17.41 -4.26 -3.10
C VAL A 151 17.50 -3.32 -4.30
N ASP A 152 17.20 -2.04 -4.14
CA ASP A 152 17.35 -1.02 -5.20
C ASP A 152 18.82 -0.68 -5.48
N LEU A 153 19.68 -0.75 -4.45
CA LEU A 153 21.11 -0.46 -4.54
C LEU A 153 21.99 -1.65 -4.97
N GLY A 154 21.46 -2.87 -4.94
CA GLY A 154 22.18 -4.12 -5.24
C GLY A 154 21.83 -4.68 -6.60
#